data_AF-A0A1H9C9R5-F1
#
_entry.id   AF-A0A1H9C9R5-F1
#
_cell.length_a   1.000
_cell.length_b   1.000
_cell.length_c   1.000
_cell.angle_alpha   90.00
_cell.angle_beta   90.00
_cell.angle_gamma   90.00
#
_symmetry.space_group_name_H-M   'P 1'
#
loop_
_entity.id
_entity.type
_entity.pdbx_description
1 polymer ?
#
loop_
_entity_poly.entity_id
_entity_poly.type
_entity_poly.pdbx_seq_one_letter_code
_entity_poly.pdbx_strand_id
1 'polypeptide(L)'
;MEIGHLFEALMLVCFGFSWPLNVIKAYKARSAKGTSLAFIILIITGYVAGITAKFINHQLNYVLAVYFLNLAIVMSNLVVYFRNVALDKKRENNIKNVEVIRTPVGA
;
A
#
# COMPACT_ATOMS: atom_id res chain seq x y z
N MET A 1 -12.25 -30.89 -10.74
CA MET A 1 -11.49 -29.79 -11.39
C MET A 1 -11.93 -28.53 -10.67
N GLU A 2 -11.19 -28.19 -9.62
CA GLU A 2 -11.72 -27.61 -8.39
C GLU A 2 -12.17 -26.14 -8.56
N ILE A 3 -13.48 -25.90 -8.41
CA ILE A 3 -14.12 -24.58 -8.35
C ILE A 3 -13.43 -23.65 -7.33
N GLY A 4 -12.74 -24.20 -6.34
CA GLY A 4 -11.98 -23.46 -5.32
C GLY A 4 -10.96 -22.46 -5.88
N HIS A 5 -10.31 -22.75 -7.02
CA HIS A 5 -9.34 -21.83 -7.60
C HIS A 5 -9.99 -20.57 -8.20
N LEU A 6 -11.24 -20.68 -8.66
CA LEU A 6 -11.99 -19.54 -9.21
C LEU A 6 -12.38 -18.56 -8.09
N PHE A 7 -12.88 -19.08 -6.96
CA PHE A 7 -13.22 -18.27 -5.80
C PHE A 7 -11.99 -17.62 -5.17
N GLU A 8 -10.86 -18.34 -5.12
CA GLU A 8 -9.59 -17.81 -4.66
C GLU A 8 -9.09 -16.67 -5.57
N ALA A 9 -9.12 -16.86 -6.90
CA ALA A 9 -8.79 -15.81 -7.86
C ALA A 9 -9.71 -14.60 -7.72
N LEU A 10 -11.02 -14.81 -7.60
CA LEU A 10 -12.02 -13.75 -7.45
C LEU A 10 -11.77 -12.94 -6.17
N MET A 11 -11.50 -13.63 -5.05
CA MET A 11 -11.15 -13.00 -3.78
C MET A 11 -9.90 -12.12 -3.93
N LEU A 12 -8.86 -12.62 -4.58
CA LEU A 12 -7.62 -11.89 -4.81
C LEU A 12 -7.82 -10.69 -5.73
N VAL A 13 -8.59 -10.83 -6.80
CA VAL A 13 -8.92 -9.71 -7.70
C VAL A 13 -9.69 -8.63 -6.94
N CYS A 14 -10.70 -9.00 -6.16
CA CYS A 14 -11.47 -8.06 -5.34
C CYS A 14 -10.57 -7.35 -4.30
N PHE A 15 -9.69 -8.10 -3.63
CA PHE A 15 -8.70 -7.52 -2.73
C PHE A 15 -7.79 -6.56 -3.48
N GLY A 16 -7.30 -6.96 -4.65
CA GLY A 16 -6.39 -6.18 -5.48
C GLY A 16 -6.98 -4.88 -5.97
N PHE A 17 -8.26 -4.85 -6.32
CA PHE A 17 -8.96 -3.63 -6.71
C PHE A 17 -9.27 -2.68 -5.54
N SER A 18 -9.27 -3.15 -4.28
CA SER A 18 -9.44 -2.25 -3.12
C SER A 18 -8.26 -1.29 -2.92
N TRP A 19 -7.06 -1.69 -3.37
CA TRP A 19 -5.82 -0.94 -3.22
C TRP A 19 -5.67 0.26 -4.18
N PRO A 20 -5.96 0.19 -5.49
CA PRO A 20 -5.91 1.33 -6.40
C PRO A 20 -6.83 2.46 -5.94
N LEU A 21 -8.00 2.14 -5.40
CA LEU A 21 -8.90 3.13 -4.80
C LEU A 21 -8.24 3.85 -3.61
N ASN A 22 -7.48 3.10 -2.80
CA ASN A 22 -6.72 3.66 -1.69
C ASN A 22 -5.56 4.54 -2.19
N VAL A 23 -4.84 4.13 -3.25
CA VAL A 23 -3.82 4.97 -3.93
C VAL A 23 -4.41 6.27 -4.41
N ILE A 24 -5.53 6.23 -5.14
CA ILE A 24 -6.13 7.41 -5.74
C ILE A 24 -6.56 8.39 -4.65
N LYS A 25 -7.15 7.89 -3.56
CA LYS A 25 -7.48 8.71 -2.38
C LYS A 25 -6.24 9.28 -1.71
N ALA A 26 -5.23 8.46 -1.43
CA ALA A 26 -3.98 8.93 -0.82
C ALA A 26 -3.28 9.97 -1.70
N TYR A 27 -3.21 9.74 -3.00
CA TYR A 27 -2.65 10.64 -4.00
C TYR A 27 -3.38 11.98 -4.03
N LYS A 28 -4.71 11.96 -4.06
CA LYS A 28 -5.54 13.17 -4.09
C LYS A 28 -5.49 13.93 -2.76
N ALA A 29 -5.34 13.23 -1.64
CA ALA A 29 -5.23 13.82 -0.31
C ALA A 29 -3.90 14.57 -0.07
N ARG A 30 -2.84 14.28 -0.86
CA ARG A 30 -1.47 14.83 -0.70
C ARG A 30 -0.93 14.76 0.74
N SER A 31 -1.35 13.77 1.51
CA SER A 31 -0.88 13.52 2.88
C SER A 31 -0.84 12.01 3.13
N ALA A 32 0.15 11.57 3.90
CA ALA A 32 0.34 10.16 4.25
C ALA A 32 -0.43 9.77 5.52
N LYS A 33 -1.05 10.72 6.23
CA LYS A 33 -1.70 10.50 7.54
C LYS A 33 -2.85 9.48 7.52
N GLY A 34 -3.49 9.26 6.38
CA GLY A 34 -4.59 8.30 6.23
C GLY A 34 -4.15 6.87 5.87
N THR A 35 -2.88 6.64 5.53
CA THR A 35 -2.41 5.35 4.99
C THR A 35 -1.51 4.65 6.00
N SER A 36 -1.90 3.45 6.42
CA SER A 36 -1.11 2.64 7.36
C SER A 36 -0.04 1.83 6.63
N LEU A 37 1.23 2.19 6.83
CA LEU A 37 2.38 1.45 6.28
C LEU A 37 2.43 0.01 6.85
N ALA A 38 2.12 -0.15 8.14
CA ALA A 38 2.05 -1.46 8.78
C ALA A 38 1.05 -2.40 8.07
N PHE A 39 -0.09 -1.86 7.63
CA PHE A 39 -1.09 -2.63 6.87
C PHE A 39 -0.55 -3.05 5.49
N ILE A 40 0.20 -2.18 4.80
CA ILE A 40 0.84 -2.50 3.51
C ILE A 40 1.87 -3.63 3.68
N ILE A 41 2.75 -3.54 4.70
CA ILE A 41 3.76 -4.59 4.97
C ILE A 41 3.09 -5.91 5.32
N LEU A 42 2.06 -5.89 6.17
CA LEU A 42 1.34 -7.09 6.58
C LEU A 42 0.72 -7.81 5.37
N ILE A 43 0.17 -7.05 4.43
CA ILE A 43 -0.41 -7.59 3.19
C ILE A 43 0.68 -8.15 2.28
N ILE A 44 1.83 -7.48 2.13
CA ILE A 44 2.97 -8.02 1.37
C ILE A 44 3.42 -9.35 1.96
N THR A 45 3.58 -9.45 3.28
CA THR A 45 3.97 -10.70 3.94
C THR A 45 2.93 -11.80 3.75
N GLY A 46 1.64 -11.47 3.79
CA GLY A 46 0.55 -12.41 3.50
C GLY A 46 0.58 -12.91 2.05
N TYR A 47 0.85 -12.02 1.08
CA TYR A 47 0.99 -12.39 -0.33
C TYR A 47 2.19 -13.32 -0.55
N VAL A 48 3.34 -13.02 0.05
CA VAL A 48 4.54 -13.88 -0.03
C VAL A 48 4.29 -15.25 0.59
N ALA A 49 3.62 -15.31 1.74
CA ALA A 49 3.23 -16.58 2.36
C ALA A 49 2.29 -17.41 1.46
N GLY A 50 1.29 -16.78 0.84
CA GLY A 50 0.37 -17.44 -0.10
C GLY A 50 1.07 -17.97 -1.36
N ILE A 51 1.99 -17.19 -1.94
CA ILE A 51 2.82 -17.63 -3.08
C ILE A 51 3.70 -18.82 -2.67
N THR A 52 4.30 -18.76 -1.48
CA THR A 52 5.16 -19.83 -0.96
C THR A 52 4.37 -21.13 -0.76
N ALA A 53 3.16 -21.05 -0.18
CA ALA A 53 2.27 -22.19 -0.03
C ALA A 53 1.85 -22.80 -1.38
N LYS A 54 1.61 -21.97 -2.41
CA LYS A 54 1.32 -22.43 -3.77
C LYS A 54 2.50 -23.16 -4.41
N PHE A 55 3.71 -22.65 -4.19
CA PHE A 55 4.94 -23.28 -4.67
C PHE A 55 5.17 -24.65 -4.01
N ILE A 56 4.97 -24.75 -2.70
CA ILE A 56 5.10 -26.02 -1.95
C ILE A 56 4.08 -27.05 -2.43
N ASN A 57 2.86 -26.62 -2.77
CA ASN A 57 1.81 -27.53 -3.27
C ASN A 57 1.89 -27.81 -4.78
N HIS A 58 2.90 -27.30 -5.51
CA HIS A 58 3.05 -27.43 -6.97
C HIS A 58 1.82 -26.99 -7.80
N GLN A 59 0.99 -26.10 -7.25
CA GLN A 59 -0.26 -25.66 -7.87
C GLN A 59 -0.04 -24.36 -8.65
N LEU A 60 0.73 -24.45 -9.74
CA LEU A 60 1.01 -23.35 -10.67
C LEU A 60 -0.21 -23.05 -11.56
N ASN A 61 -1.26 -22.52 -10.92
CA ASN A 61 -2.50 -22.13 -11.60
C ASN A 61 -2.49 -20.64 -11.96
N TYR A 62 -3.44 -20.22 -12.81
CA TYR A 62 -3.66 -18.80 -13.18
C TYR A 62 -3.81 -17.86 -11.96
N VAL A 63 -4.25 -18.38 -10.82
CA VAL A 63 -4.30 -17.68 -9.52
C VAL A 63 -2.95 -17.04 -9.16
N LEU A 64 -1.83 -17.68 -9.52
CA LEU A 64 -0.47 -17.17 -9.26
C LEU A 64 -0.20 -15.86 -10.03
N ALA A 65 -0.69 -15.73 -11.27
CA ALA A 65 -0.57 -14.50 -12.05
C ALA A 65 -1.33 -13.35 -11.39
N VAL A 66 -2.51 -13.64 -10.81
CA VAL A 66 -3.29 -12.66 -10.03
C VAL A 66 -2.55 -12.23 -8.76
N TYR A 67 -1.86 -13.16 -8.09
CA TYR A 67 -0.98 -12.87 -6.95
C TYR A 67 0.13 -11.86 -7.31
N PHE A 68 0.82 -12.07 -8.45
CA PHE A 68 1.86 -11.15 -8.93
C PHE A 68 1.30 -9.76 -9.29
N LEU A 69 0.14 -9.72 -9.96
CA LEU A 69 -0.54 -8.46 -10.27
C LEU A 69 -0.87 -7.69 -8.98
N ASN A 70 -1.36 -8.40 -7.96
CA ASN A 70 -1.66 -7.82 -6.66
C ASN A 70 -0.42 -7.22 -5.99
N LEU A 71 0.69 -7.95 -6.03
CA LEU A 71 1.95 -7.50 -5.48
C LEU A 71 2.45 -6.22 -6.19
N ALA A 72 2.29 -6.12 -7.52
CA ALA A 72 2.64 -4.93 -8.28
C ALA A 72 1.77 -3.71 -7.90
N ILE A 73 0.47 -3.92 -7.68
CA ILE A 73 -0.47 -2.89 -7.22
C ILE A 73 -0.11 -2.41 -5.80
N VAL A 74 0.21 -3.33 -4.89
CA VAL A 74 0.63 -2.99 -3.52
C VAL A 74 1.99 -2.30 -3.50
N MET A 75 2.92 -2.69 -4.38
CA MET A 75 4.19 -1.97 -4.56
C MET A 75 3.98 -0.54 -5.04
N SER A 76 3.05 -0.32 -5.98
CA SER A 76 2.69 1.02 -6.43
C SER A 76 2.11 1.87 -5.29
N ASN A 77 1.32 1.27 -4.38
CA ASN A 77 0.86 1.94 -3.16
C ASN A 77 2.03 2.38 -2.28
N LEU A 78 3.02 1.52 -2.09
CA LEU A 78 4.19 1.82 -1.27
C LEU A 78 4.98 3.00 -1.83
N VAL A 79 5.18 3.05 -3.15
CA VAL A 79 5.87 4.18 -3.82
C VAL A 79 5.10 5.49 -3.64
N VAL A 80 3.78 5.47 -3.84
CA VAL A 80 2.94 6.66 -3.63
C VAL A 80 2.93 7.10 -2.16
N TYR A 81 2.94 6.15 -1.23
CA TYR A 81 3.05 6.42 0.20
C TYR A 81 4.35 7.16 0.54
N PHE A 82 5.50 6.65 0.10
CA PHE A 82 6.79 7.32 0.32
C PHE A 82 6.83 8.74 -0.25
N ARG A 83 6.23 8.95 -1.44
CA ARG A 83 6.09 10.28 -2.02
C ARG A 83 5.26 11.21 -1.13
N ASN A 84 4.13 10.73 -0.61
CA ASN A 84 3.27 11.52 0.27
C ASN A 84 3.94 11.83 1.62
N VAL A 85 4.71 10.89 2.17
CA VAL A 85 5.51 11.12 3.40
C VAL A 85 6.53 12.24 3.19
N ALA A 86 7.20 12.27 2.04
CA ALA A 86 8.14 13.33 1.72
C ALA A 86 7.46 14.71 1.60
N LEU A 87 6.23 14.76 1.08
CA LEU A 87 5.44 16.00 1.00
C LEU A 87 4.96 16.48 2.38
N ASP A 88 4.49 15.56 3.24
CA ASP A 88 4.09 15.90 4.61
C ASP A 88 5.28 16.42 5.44
N LYS A 89 6.47 15.80 5.31
CA LYS A 89 7.68 16.25 6.00
C LYS A 89 8.09 17.67 5.59
N LYS A 90 7.92 18.02 4.31
CA LYS A 90 8.15 19.40 3.83
C LYS A 90 7.14 20.38 4.42
N ARG A 91 5.86 20.00 4.53
CA ARG A 91 4.81 20.81 5.15
C ARG A 91 5.08 21.05 6.63
N GLU A 92 5.45 20.01 7.36
CA GLU A 92 5.75 20.09 8.79
C GLU A 92 6.95 21.00 9.08
N ASN A 93 8.01 20.90 8.27
CA ASN A 93 9.16 21.81 8.36
C ASN A 93 8.81 23.27 8.04
N ASN A 94 7.87 23.50 7.12
CA ASN A 94 7.41 24.86 6.80
C ASN A 94 6.61 25.47 7.95
N ILE A 95 5.74 24.68 8.60
CA ILE A 95 4.99 25.11 9.79
C ILE A 95 5.95 25.43 10.95
N LYS A 96 6.93 24.56 11.23
CA LYS A 96 7.94 24.80 12.28
C LYS A 96 8.74 26.08 12.04
N ASN A 97 9.16 26.35 10.80
CA ASN A 97 9.86 27.60 10.46
C ASN A 97 8.99 28.84 10.67
N VAL A 98 7.70 28.78 10.30
CA VAL A 98 6.77 29.89 10.53
C VAL A 98 6.52 30.13 12.02
N GLU A 99 6.44 29.08 12.83
CA GLU A 99 6.25 29.17 14.28
C GLU A 99 7.48 29.76 14.99
N VAL A 100 8.70 29.35 14.58
CA VAL A 100 9.97 29.94 15.07
C VAL A 100 10.12 31.42 14.71
N ILE A 101 9.62 31.85 13.55
CA ILE A 101 9.63 33.27 13.16
C ILE A 101 8.58 34.08 13.96
N ARG A 102 7.48 33.44 14.37
CA ARG A 102 6.37 34.09 15.09
C ARG A 102 6.53 34.11 16.60
N THR A 103 7.44 33.31 17.18
CA THR A 103 7.79 33.47 18.59
C THR A 103 8.50 34.81 18.78
N PRO A 104 7.96 35.74 19.59
CA PRO A 104 8.66 36.99 19.88
C PRO A 104 9.99 36.65 20.55
N VAL A 105 11.08 36.97 19.84
CA VAL A 105 12.42 36.97 20.41
C VAL A 105 12.45 38.11 21.41
N GLY A 106 12.33 37.79 22.70
CA GLY A 106 12.43 38.74 23.80
C GLY A 106 11.14 38.87 24.60
N ALA A 107 11.06 38.07 25.66
CA ALA A 107 10.39 38.43 26.91
C ALA A 107 11.48 38.60 27.97
#